data_AF-A0A7V6WI36-F1
#
_entry.id   AF-A0A7V6WI36-F1
#
_cell.length_a   1.000
_cell.length_b   1.000
_cell.length_c   1.000
_cell.angle_alpha   90.00
_cell.angle_beta   90.00
_cell.angle_gamma   90.00
#
_symmetry.space_group_name_H-M   'P 1'
#
loop_
_entity.id
_entity.type
_entity.pdbx_description
1 polymer ?
#
loop_
_entity_poly.entity_id
_entity_poly.type
_entity_poly.pdbx_seq_one_letter_code
_entity_poly.pdbx_strand_id
1 'polypeptide(L)' 'MRTRQLALGGLLTALSLLIPLVFGPYLRIIVGPFTATLASHVPLFLATLVSPLVAAMVGL' A
#
# COMPACT_ATOMS: atom_id res chain seq x y z
N MET A 1 17.66 4.67 7.57
CA MET A 1 17.24 3.61 6.63
C MET A 1 18.46 3.01 5.96
N ARG A 2 18.47 1.70 5.72
CA ARG A 2 19.47 1.05 4.84
C ARG A 2 19.00 1.09 3.38
N THR A 3 19.92 1.01 2.41
CA THR A 3 19.60 0.97 0.97
C THR A 3 18.52 -0.06 0.61
N ARG A 4 18.58 -1.27 1.19
CA ARG A 4 17.55 -2.30 1.00
C ARG A 4 16.16 -1.87 1.49
N GLN A 5 16.07 -1.12 2.59
CA GLN A 5 14.79 -0.63 3.13
C GLN A 5 14.19 0.47 2.25
N LEU A 6 15.02 1.32 1.66
CA LEU A 6 14.59 2.32 0.68
C LEU A 6 14.03 1.66 -0.58
N ALA A 7 14.73 0.67 -1.12
CA ALA A 7 14.28 -0.06 -2.30
C ALA A 7 12.95 -0.81 -2.03
N LEU A 8 12.84 -1.51 -0.90
CA LEU A 8 11.61 -2.18 -0.50
C LEU A 8 10.47 -1.20 -0.22
N GLY A 9 10.75 -0.08 0.45
CA GLY A 9 9.76 0.97 0.70
C GLY A 9 9.21 1.53 -0.61
N GLY A 10 10.07 1.92 -1.54
CA GLY A 10 9.63 2.41 -2.85
C GLY A 10 8.82 1.38 -3.64
N LEU A 11 9.22 0.10 -3.62
CA LEU A 11 8.48 -0.98 -4.28
C LEU A 11 7.09 -1.17 -3.65
N LEU A 12 7.00 -1.18 -2.32
CA LEU A 12 5.73 -1.33 -1.60
C LEU A 12 4.82 -0.12 -1.78
N THR A 13 5.36 1.10 -1.84
CA THR A 13 4.60 2.32 -2.16
C THR A 13 4.04 2.24 -3.58
N ALA A 14 4.86 1.84 -4.56
CA ALA A 14 4.40 1.65 -5.93
C ALA A 14 3.28 0.60 -6.02
N LEU A 15 3.40 -0.50 -5.27
CA LEU A 15 2.36 -1.54 -5.18
C LEU A 15 1.07 -1.01 -4.54
N SER A 16 1.19 -0.19 -3.48
CA SER A 16 0.06 0.45 -2.78
C SER A 16 -0.78 1.34 -3.70
N LEU A 17 -0.13 2.02 -4.64
CA LEU A 17 -0.79 2.83 -5.68
C LEU A 17 -1.34 1.97 -6.82
N LEU A 18 -0.58 0.95 -7.24
CA LEU A 18 -0.96 0.11 -8.38
C LEU A 18 -2.24 -0.68 -8.10
N ILE A 19 -2.43 -1.17 -6.88
CA ILE A 19 -3.62 -1.95 -6.51
C ILE A 19 -4.93 -1.20 -6.77
N PRO A 20 -5.18 0.00 -6.21
CA PRO A 20 -6.40 0.74 -6.48
C PRO A 20 -6.51 1.20 -7.94
N LEU A 21 -5.39 1.48 -8.63
CA LEU A 21 -5.44 1.86 -10.04
C LEU A 21 -5.91 0.71 -10.95
N VAL A 22 -5.42 -0.51 -10.70
CA VAL A 22 -5.74 -1.69 -11.53
C VAL A 22 -7.01 -2.37 -11.07
N PHE A 23 -7.19 -2.54 -9.75
CA PHE A 23 -8.27 -3.32 -9.17
C PHE A 23 -9.43 -2.47 -8.67
N GLY A 24 -9.31 -1.14 -8.61
CA GLY A 24 -10.40 -0.24 -8.26
C GLY A 24 -11.70 -0.49 -9.06
N PRO A 25 -11.66 -0.80 -10.37
CA PRO A 25 -12.88 -1.12 -11.12
C PRO A 25 -13.56 -2.42 -10.72
N TYR A 26 -12.80 -3.43 -10.28
CA TYR A 26 -13.28 -4.82 -10.14
C TYR A 26 -13.46 -5.27 -8.68
N LEU A 27 -12.62 -4.78 -7.78
CA LEU A 27 -12.52 -5.21 -6.37
C LEU A 27 -12.81 -4.05 -5.40
N ARG A 28 -13.52 -3.00 -5.85
CA ARG A 28 -13.99 -1.96 -4.93
C ARG A 28 -15.26 -2.40 -4.21
N ILE A 29 -15.29 -2.13 -2.91
CA ILE A 29 -16.46 -2.19 -2.06
C ILE A 29 -16.94 -0.75 -1.87
N ILE A 30 -18.19 -0.48 -2.23
CA ILE A 30 -18.83 0.82 -2.10
C ILE A 30 -19.75 0.76 -0.89
N VAL A 31 -19.46 1.56 0.14
CA VAL A 31 -20.28 1.68 1.35
C VAL A 31 -20.63 3.16 1.53
N GLY A 32 -21.79 3.56 1.01
CA GLY A 32 -22.23 4.97 1.06
C GLY A 32 -21.26 5.91 0.35
N PRO A 33 -20.78 7.00 0.99
CA PRO A 33 -19.80 7.92 0.38
C PRO A 33 -18.38 7.32 0.31
N PHE A 34 -18.13 6.16 0.94
CA PHE A 34 -16.82 5.54 0.99
C PHE A 34 -16.65 4.47 -0.10
N THR A 35 -15.50 4.51 -0.76
CA THR A 35 -15.06 3.46 -1.67
C THR A 35 -13.74 2.87 -1.14
N ALA A 36 -13.69 1.56 -0.99
CA ALA A 36 -12.51 0.85 -0.53
C ALA A 36 -12.13 -0.19 -1.57
N THR A 37 -10.90 -0.14 -2.09
CA THR A 37 -10.40 -1.23 -2.93
C THR A 37 -9.86 -2.33 -2.05
N LEU A 38 -10.29 -3.56 -2.28
CA LEU A 38 -9.79 -4.71 -1.54
C LEU A 38 -8.28 -4.84 -1.73
N ALA A 39 -7.56 -5.15 -0.64
CA ALA A 39 -6.11 -5.33 -0.59
C ALA A 39 -5.22 -4.09 -0.77
N SER A 40 -5.75 -2.86 -0.93
CA SER A 40 -4.91 -1.65 -1.06
C SER A 40 -4.00 -1.37 0.15
N HIS A 41 -4.34 -1.91 1.32
CA HIS A 41 -3.58 -1.76 2.57
C HIS A 41 -2.58 -2.91 2.81
N VAL A 42 -2.58 -3.96 1.99
CA VAL A 42 -1.65 -5.09 2.13
C VAL A 42 -0.19 -4.64 2.05
N PRO A 43 0.21 -3.74 1.13
CA PRO A 43 1.60 -3.26 1.08
C PRO A 43 2.01 -2.52 2.36
N LEU A 44 1.09 -1.80 3.00
CA LEU A 44 1.33 -1.15 4.29
C LEU A 44 1.57 -2.18 5.40
N PHE A 45 0.77 -3.25 5.48
CA PHE A 45 1.00 -4.32 6.44
C PHE A 45 2.32 -5.05 6.18
N LEU A 46 2.72 -5.26 4.93
CA LEU A 46 4.04 -5.81 4.63
C LEU A 46 5.18 -4.86 5.02
N ALA A 47 4.96 -3.54 4.90
CA ALA A 47 5.94 -2.53 5.26
C ALA A 47 6.20 -2.47 6.78
N THR A 48 5.19 -2.75 7.62
CA THR A 48 5.36 -2.81 9.08
C THR A 48 6.23 -3.98 9.53
N LEU A 49 6.23 -5.09 8.79
CA LEU A 49 7.17 -6.21 9.00
C LEU A 49 8.63 -5.82 8.67
N VAL A 50 8.84 -4.87 7.76
CA VAL A 50 10.20 -4.43 7.37
C VAL A 50 10.77 -3.46 8.39
N SER A 51 10.07 -2.37 8.69
CA SER A 51 10.35 -1.47 9.81
C SER A 51 9.27 -0.40 9.96
N PRO A 52 9.09 0.21 11.15
CA PRO A 52 8.11 1.28 11.36
C PRO A 52 8.29 2.49 10.43
N LEU A 53 9.54 2.83 10.12
CA LEU A 53 9.87 3.95 9.25
C LEU A 53 9.50 3.68 7.77
N VAL A 54 9.64 2.43 7.30
CA VAL A 54 9.22 2.04 5.96
C VAL A 54 7.69 2.02 5.86
N ALA A 55 7.00 1.56 6.91
CA ALA A 55 5.54 1.62 6.97
C ALA A 55 5.00 3.05 6.89
N ALA A 56 5.62 3.99 7.60
CA ALA A 56 5.27 5.40 7.50
C ALA A 56 5.43 5.94 6.07
N MET A 57 6.48 5.53 5.34
CA MET A 57 6.66 5.92 3.93
C MET A 57 5.63 5.31 2.96
N VAL A 58 5.13 4.11 3.24
CA VAL A 58 4.16 3.41 2.36
C VAL A 58 2.72 3.85 2.63
N GLY A 59 2.42 4.27 3.87
CA GLY A 59 1.09 4.69 4.30
C GLY A 59 0.80 6.19 4.22
N LEU A 60 1.82 7.01 3.96
CA LEU A 60 1.69 8.43 3.61
C LEU A 60 1.24 8.58 2.15
#